data_AF-M2RNA1-F1
#
_entry.id   AF-M2RNA1-F1
#
_cell.length_a   1.000
_cell.length_b   1.000
_cell.length_c   1.000
_cell.angle_alpha   90.00
_cell.angle_beta   90.00
_cell.angle_gamma   90.00
#
_symmetry.space_group_name_H-M   'P 1'
#
loop_
_entity.id
_entity.type
_entity.pdbx_description
1 polymer ?
#
loop_
_entity_poly.entity_id
_entity_poly.type
_entity_poly.pdbx_seq_one_letter_code
_entity_poly.pdbx_strand_id
1 'polypeptide(L)'
;MIIGMKGITLDSIGYKNCNMMIYKEETKECIECEKRYYLNSNKECQYNSHCNKINNQSHCIECEYGYYLNLNTKTCEEFKNGCKIGNETYCYQCKEGFIKENGECKKIDNKCNKSERNYCLKCSNGYKIQNNQCNGDKEDQCYYEGNECVSCSNEYTLNNGKCE
;
A
#
# COMPACT_ATOMS: atom_id res chain seq x y z
N MET A 1 -29.57 -26.39 8.27
CA MET A 1 -28.90 -27.54 8.90
C MET A 1 -27.41 -27.37 8.69
N ILE A 2 -26.58 -27.36 9.73
CA ILE A 2 -25.11 -27.28 9.60
C ILE A 2 -24.59 -28.70 9.65
N ILE A 3 -24.01 -29.19 8.54
CA ILE A 3 -23.42 -30.52 8.49
C ILE A 3 -21.91 -30.33 8.36
N GLY A 4 -21.18 -30.56 9.46
CA GLY A 4 -19.72 -30.65 9.43
C GLY A 4 -19.32 -31.97 8.78
N MET A 5 -19.00 -31.96 7.49
CA MET A 5 -18.52 -33.16 6.80
C MET A 5 -17.03 -33.37 7.09
N LYS A 6 -16.72 -33.98 8.25
CA LYS A 6 -15.35 -34.49 8.47
C LYS A 6 -15.09 -35.66 7.53
N GLY A 7 -14.22 -35.47 6.54
CA GLY A 7 -13.65 -36.56 5.72
C GLY A 7 -14.23 -36.76 4.32
N ILE A 8 -15.08 -35.85 3.81
CA ILE A 8 -15.45 -35.82 2.39
C ILE A 8 -14.71 -34.65 1.74
N THR A 9 -13.90 -34.91 0.73
CA THR A 9 -13.28 -33.86 -0.09
C THR A 9 -14.38 -33.19 -0.93
N LEU A 10 -14.82 -32.01 -0.49
CA LEU A 10 -15.84 -31.18 -1.15
C LEU A 10 -15.41 -30.74 -2.57
N ASP A 11 -14.14 -30.91 -2.91
CA ASP A 11 -13.57 -30.85 -4.26
C ASP A 11 -14.40 -31.60 -5.31
N SER A 12 -14.94 -32.77 -4.96
CA SER A 12 -15.71 -33.65 -5.85
C SER A 12 -17.08 -33.10 -6.27
N ILE A 13 -17.58 -32.06 -5.60
CA ILE A 13 -18.85 -31.38 -5.91
C ILE A 13 -18.64 -29.89 -6.25
N GLY A 14 -17.41 -29.50 -6.61
CA GLY A 14 -17.06 -28.17 -7.10
C GLY A 14 -16.60 -27.17 -6.03
N TYR A 15 -16.59 -27.55 -4.74
CA TYR A 15 -16.24 -26.67 -3.62
C TYR A 15 -14.84 -26.99 -3.13
N LYS A 16 -13.84 -26.51 -3.89
CA LYS A 16 -12.44 -26.85 -3.63
C LYS A 16 -11.91 -26.22 -2.34
N ASN A 17 -11.20 -27.01 -1.54
CA ASN A 17 -10.52 -26.56 -0.32
C ASN A 17 -11.46 -25.96 0.74
N CYS A 18 -12.72 -26.40 0.77
CA CYS A 18 -13.71 -26.03 1.78
C CYS A 18 -13.77 -27.12 2.87
N ASN A 19 -13.70 -26.72 4.14
CA ASN A 19 -13.83 -27.60 5.30
C ASN A 19 -15.28 -27.73 5.79
N MET A 20 -16.06 -26.64 5.73
CA MET A 20 -17.43 -26.61 6.24
C MET A 20 -18.34 -25.79 5.33
N MET A 21 -19.52 -26.33 5.05
CA MET A 21 -20.57 -25.64 4.30
C MET A 21 -21.88 -25.56 5.09
N ILE A 22 -22.70 -24.59 4.71
CA ILE A 22 -24.10 -24.50 5.11
C ILE A 22 -25.00 -24.66 3.89
N TYR A 23 -26.16 -25.28 4.12
CA TYR A 23 -27.24 -25.38 3.16
C TYR A 23 -28.31 -24.37 3.55
N LYS A 24 -28.59 -23.43 2.66
CA LYS A 24 -29.69 -22.46 2.77
C LYS A 24 -30.60 -22.64 1.56
N GLU A 25 -31.78 -23.22 1.78
CA GLU A 25 -32.83 -23.39 0.75
C GLU A 25 -32.30 -24.03 -0.56
N GLU A 26 -31.81 -23.24 -1.51
CA GLU A 26 -31.26 -23.66 -2.81
C GLU A 26 -29.74 -23.41 -2.99
N THR A 27 -29.08 -22.72 -2.05
CA THR A 27 -27.66 -22.40 -2.14
C THR A 27 -26.80 -23.21 -1.17
N LYS A 28 -25.60 -23.56 -1.64
CA LYS A 28 -24.55 -24.17 -0.82
C LYS A 28 -23.45 -23.12 -0.67
N GLU A 29 -23.19 -22.73 0.58
CA GLU A 29 -22.20 -21.71 0.90
C GLU A 29 -21.08 -22.34 1.72
N CYS A 30 -19.83 -22.13 1.28
CA CYS A 30 -18.68 -22.42 2.14
C CYS A 30 -18.60 -21.38 3.27
N ILE A 31 -18.34 -21.87 4.49
CA ILE A 31 -18.22 -21.03 5.70
C ILE A 31 -16.89 -21.23 6.42
N GLU A 32 -16.15 -22.29 6.08
CA GLU A 32 -14.82 -22.56 6.63
C GLU A 32 -13.94 -23.18 5.55
N CYS A 33 -12.74 -22.62 5.35
CA CYS A 33 -11.79 -23.11 4.35
C CYS A 33 -10.74 -24.03 4.99
N GLU A 34 -10.08 -24.82 4.16
CA GLU A 34 -8.89 -25.57 4.55
C GLU A 34 -7.76 -24.66 5.04
N LYS A 35 -6.83 -25.22 5.82
CA LYS A 35 -5.68 -24.47 6.33
C LYS A 35 -4.90 -23.86 5.16
N ARG A 36 -4.56 -22.57 5.25
CA ARG A 36 -3.91 -21.72 4.20
C ARG A 36 -4.83 -21.21 3.09
N TYR A 37 -6.13 -21.51 3.18
CA TYR A 37 -7.16 -20.93 2.31
C TYR A 37 -8.03 -19.96 3.10
N TYR A 38 -8.59 -18.98 2.39
CA TYR A 38 -9.47 -17.96 2.97
C TYR A 38 -10.69 -17.76 2.08
N LEU A 39 -11.80 -17.41 2.72
CA LEU A 39 -13.12 -17.27 2.11
C LEU A 39 -13.26 -15.86 1.53
N ASN A 40 -13.40 -15.76 0.21
CA ASN A 40 -13.67 -14.50 -0.49
C ASN A 40 -15.15 -14.09 -0.37
N SER A 41 -15.52 -12.95 -0.94
CA SER A 41 -16.91 -12.47 -0.95
C SER A 41 -17.87 -13.38 -1.72
N ASN A 42 -17.38 -14.13 -2.72
CA ASN A 42 -18.14 -15.13 -3.50
C ASN A 42 -18.32 -16.47 -2.78
N LYS A 43 -17.88 -16.59 -1.53
CA LYS A 43 -17.90 -17.84 -0.75
C LYS A 43 -17.01 -18.95 -1.31
N GLU A 44 -15.95 -18.57 -2.01
CA GLU A 44 -14.94 -19.49 -2.55
C GLU A 44 -13.66 -19.43 -1.72
N CYS A 45 -13.02 -20.60 -1.53
CA CYS A 45 -11.75 -20.72 -0.81
C CYS A 45 -10.59 -20.51 -1.77
N GLN A 46 -9.82 -19.43 -1.58
CA GLN A 46 -8.67 -19.11 -2.42
C GLN A 46 -7.35 -19.47 -1.71
N TYR A 47 -6.39 -20.00 -2.47
CA TYR A 47 -5.06 -20.33 -1.96
C TYR A 47 -4.20 -19.07 -1.89
N ASN A 48 -3.53 -18.85 -0.75
CA ASN A 48 -2.42 -17.91 -0.57
C ASN A 48 -2.55 -16.52 -1.27
N SER A 49 -3.43 -15.62 -0.77
CA SER A 49 -3.66 -14.27 -1.33
C SER A 49 -2.68 -13.23 -0.81
N HIS A 50 -1.58 -13.61 -0.14
CA HIS A 50 -0.84 -12.68 0.71
C HIS A 50 -1.61 -12.30 1.98
N CYS A 51 -2.36 -13.25 2.54
CA CYS A 51 -3.08 -13.10 3.81
C CYS A 51 -2.28 -13.67 4.98
N ASN A 52 -1.91 -12.81 5.92
CA ASN A 52 -1.17 -13.17 7.14
C ASN A 52 -2.07 -13.73 8.25
N LYS A 53 -3.28 -13.18 8.41
CA LYS A 53 -4.22 -13.60 9.46
C LYS A 53 -5.64 -13.70 8.94
N ILE A 54 -6.32 -14.74 9.39
CA ILE A 54 -7.73 -15.00 9.13
C ILE A 54 -8.53 -14.93 10.42
N ASN A 55 -9.82 -14.60 10.33
CA ASN A 55 -10.75 -14.68 11.44
C ASN A 55 -11.41 -16.07 11.54
N ASN A 56 -12.30 -16.25 12.52
CA ASN A 56 -13.03 -17.50 12.75
C ASN A 56 -13.98 -17.91 11.61
N GLN A 57 -14.28 -17.01 10.68
CA GLN A 57 -15.10 -17.26 9.48
C GLN A 57 -14.24 -17.50 8.23
N SER A 58 -12.94 -17.79 8.42
CA SER A 58 -11.96 -17.94 7.36
C SER A 58 -11.78 -16.71 6.46
N HIS A 59 -12.21 -15.52 6.87
CA HIS A 59 -11.96 -14.28 6.13
C HIS A 59 -10.59 -13.71 6.46
N CYS A 60 -9.89 -13.20 5.45
CA CYS A 60 -8.66 -12.47 5.68
C CYS A 60 -8.92 -11.18 6.45
N ILE A 61 -8.10 -10.90 7.46
CA ILE A 61 -8.17 -9.68 8.28
C ILE A 61 -6.83 -8.92 8.33
N GLU A 62 -5.74 -9.53 7.88
CA GLU A 62 -4.42 -8.90 7.82
C GLU A 62 -3.65 -9.41 6.61
N CYS A 63 -3.17 -8.51 5.78
CA CYS A 63 -2.41 -8.81 4.58
C CYS A 63 -0.89 -8.70 4.81
N GLU A 64 -0.10 -9.31 3.94
CA GLU A 64 1.35 -9.12 3.89
C GLU A 64 1.72 -7.67 3.55
N TYR A 65 2.96 -7.28 3.90
CA TYR A 65 3.50 -5.99 3.52
C TYR A 65 3.49 -5.82 2.00
N GLY A 66 2.95 -4.71 1.51
CA GLY A 66 2.75 -4.46 0.08
C GLY A 66 1.34 -4.76 -0.43
N TYR A 67 0.46 -5.29 0.42
CA TYR A 67 -0.94 -5.59 0.09
C TYR A 67 -1.90 -4.90 1.05
N TYR A 68 -3.10 -4.56 0.58
CA TYR A 68 -4.23 -4.12 1.41
C TYR A 68 -5.39 -5.09 1.35
N LEU A 69 -6.21 -5.10 2.39
CA LEU A 69 -7.45 -5.87 2.41
C LEU A 69 -8.52 -5.10 1.62
N ASN A 70 -8.94 -5.64 0.48
CA ASN A 70 -10.12 -5.13 -0.22
C ASN A 70 -11.38 -5.66 0.48
N LEU A 71 -12.20 -4.75 1.01
CA LEU A 71 -13.36 -5.11 1.80
C LEU A 71 -14.52 -5.65 0.97
N ASN A 72 -14.55 -5.39 -0.34
CA ASN A 72 -15.58 -5.84 -1.27
C ASN A 72 -15.32 -7.28 -1.73
N THR A 73 -14.07 -7.59 -2.07
CA THR A 73 -13.65 -8.92 -2.51
C THR A 73 -13.27 -9.84 -1.34
N LYS A 74 -12.97 -9.25 -0.16
CA LYS A 74 -12.40 -9.93 1.03
C LYS A 74 -11.06 -10.60 0.75
N THR A 75 -10.30 -10.07 -0.22
CA THR A 75 -8.98 -10.56 -0.61
C THR A 75 -7.92 -9.50 -0.40
N CYS A 76 -6.67 -9.93 -0.26
CA CYS A 76 -5.53 -9.03 -0.23
C CYS A 76 -5.12 -8.69 -1.66
N GLU A 77 -5.02 -7.39 -1.96
CA GLU A 77 -4.69 -6.87 -3.28
C GLU A 77 -3.41 -6.02 -3.20
N GLU A 78 -2.59 -6.06 -4.25
CA GLU A 78 -1.33 -5.33 -4.26
C GLU A 78 -1.58 -3.82 -4.32
N PHE A 79 -0.80 -3.06 -3.56
CA PHE A 79 -0.80 -1.61 -3.66
C PHE A 79 -0.35 -1.12 -5.04
N LYS A 80 -1.15 -0.25 -5.65
CA LYS A 80 -0.79 0.46 -6.87
C LYS A 80 0.09 1.68 -6.56
N ASN A 81 0.72 2.23 -7.60
CA ASN A 81 1.40 3.54 -7.59
C ASN A 81 2.51 3.69 -6.53
N GLY A 82 3.23 2.62 -6.21
CA GLY A 82 4.38 2.71 -5.29
C GLY A 82 3.99 2.90 -3.82
N CYS A 83 2.74 2.62 -3.44
CA CYS A 83 2.35 2.56 -2.04
C CYS A 83 2.93 1.31 -1.35
N LYS A 84 3.33 1.46 -0.09
CA LYS A 84 3.91 0.42 0.77
C LYS A 84 2.95 -0.01 1.88
N ILE A 85 2.23 0.96 2.47
CA ILE A 85 1.24 0.72 3.53
C ILE A 85 0.06 1.66 3.28
N GLY A 86 -1.17 1.15 3.32
CA GLY A 86 -2.35 1.88 2.89
C GLY A 86 -3.64 1.08 3.04
N ASN A 87 -4.70 1.61 2.44
CA ASN A 87 -5.94 0.91 2.12
C ASN A 87 -6.26 1.12 0.62
N GLU A 88 -7.45 0.71 0.19
CA GLU A 88 -7.88 0.78 -1.22
C GLU A 88 -7.82 2.20 -1.81
N THR A 89 -8.12 3.23 -1.02
CA THR A 89 -8.26 4.62 -1.50
C THR A 89 -7.18 5.56 -0.98
N TYR A 90 -6.36 5.12 -0.02
CA TYR A 90 -5.40 5.99 0.64
C TYR A 90 -4.10 5.27 0.98
N CYS A 91 -2.98 5.88 0.61
CA CYS A 91 -1.66 5.42 1.01
C CYS A 91 -1.14 6.15 2.26
N TYR A 92 -0.85 5.39 3.31
CA TYR A 92 -0.23 5.90 4.52
C TYR A 92 1.28 6.02 4.40
N GLN A 93 1.93 5.14 3.63
CA GLN A 93 3.38 5.11 3.44
C GLN A 93 3.79 4.72 2.02
N CYS A 94 4.58 5.56 1.35
CA CYS A 94 5.16 5.28 0.05
C CYS A 94 6.44 4.44 0.13
N LYS A 95 6.73 3.70 -0.95
CA LYS A 95 8.03 3.05 -1.20
C LYS A 95 9.13 4.11 -1.41
N GLU A 96 10.39 3.70 -1.27
CA GLU A 96 11.53 4.56 -1.60
C GLU A 96 11.46 4.99 -3.08
N GLY A 97 11.81 6.24 -3.38
CA GLY A 97 11.63 6.80 -4.72
C GLY A 97 10.25 7.39 -5.00
N PHE A 98 9.35 7.41 -3.99
CA PHE A 98 8.02 8.00 -4.08
C PHE A 98 7.76 8.98 -2.92
N ILE A 99 6.90 9.97 -3.16
CA ILE A 99 6.43 10.96 -2.19
C ILE A 99 4.91 10.99 -2.15
N LYS A 100 4.32 11.36 -1.00
CA LYS A 100 2.86 11.40 -0.85
C LYS A 100 2.31 12.75 -1.31
N GLU A 101 1.31 12.71 -2.17
CA GLU A 101 0.58 13.87 -2.66
C GLU A 101 -0.92 13.54 -2.67
N ASN A 102 -1.74 14.31 -1.94
CA ASN A 102 -3.20 14.10 -1.83
C ASN A 102 -3.64 12.67 -1.45
N GLY A 103 -2.80 11.95 -0.69
CA GLY A 103 -3.10 10.58 -0.26
C GLY A 103 -2.61 9.49 -1.20
N GLU A 104 -2.05 9.84 -2.35
CA GLU A 104 -1.42 8.91 -3.29
C GLU A 104 0.09 9.04 -3.28
N CYS A 105 0.78 7.97 -3.68
CA CYS A 105 2.21 7.99 -3.88
C CYS A 105 2.52 8.35 -5.32
N LYS A 106 3.27 9.43 -5.52
CA LYS A 106 3.82 9.80 -6.82
C LYS A 106 5.31 9.54 -6.83
N LYS A 107 5.81 9.08 -7.99
CA LYS A 107 7.25 8.93 -8.18
C LYS A 107 7.90 10.29 -7.94
N ILE A 108 9.02 10.28 -7.24
CA ILE A 108 9.86 11.46 -7.06
C ILE A 108 10.05 12.14 -8.42
N ASP A 109 9.74 13.43 -8.48
CA ASP A 109 10.03 14.27 -9.63
C ASP A 109 11.46 14.83 -9.56
N ASN A 110 11.84 15.64 -10.54
CA ASN A 110 13.17 16.26 -10.57
C ASN A 110 13.42 17.26 -9.43
N LYS A 111 12.42 17.57 -8.57
CA LYS A 111 12.56 18.51 -7.46
C LYS A 111 13.00 17.83 -6.18
N CYS A 112 12.79 16.52 -6.05
CA CYS A 112 13.24 15.74 -4.90
C CYS A 112 14.37 14.78 -5.32
N ASN A 113 15.48 14.78 -4.60
CA ASN A 113 16.61 13.88 -4.88
C ASN A 113 16.59 12.61 -4.02
N LYS A 114 15.97 12.68 -2.84
CA LYS A 114 15.89 11.57 -1.90
C LYS A 114 14.58 11.63 -1.13
N SER A 115 13.84 10.52 -1.06
CA SER A 115 12.64 10.40 -0.23
C SER A 115 12.72 9.26 0.77
N GLU A 116 12.00 9.39 1.88
CA GLU A 116 11.75 8.32 2.83
C GLU A 116 10.36 8.48 3.45
N ARG A 117 9.64 7.35 3.62
CA ARG A 117 8.37 7.27 4.39
C ARG A 117 7.40 8.42 4.08
N ASN A 118 7.20 8.73 2.80
CA ASN A 118 6.34 9.79 2.22
C ASN A 118 6.98 11.15 1.95
N TYR A 119 8.14 11.45 2.54
CA TYR A 119 8.67 12.80 2.59
C TYR A 119 9.88 12.94 1.70
N CYS A 120 10.04 14.11 1.08
CA CYS A 120 11.32 14.45 0.49
C CYS A 120 12.32 14.82 1.59
N LEU A 121 13.45 14.13 1.65
CA LEU A 121 14.54 14.40 2.59
C LEU A 121 15.54 15.41 2.03
N LYS A 122 15.68 15.49 0.70
CA LYS A 122 16.59 16.41 0.03
C LYS A 122 16.01 16.87 -1.29
N CYS A 123 15.84 18.17 -1.44
CA CYS A 123 15.40 18.76 -2.69
C CYS A 123 16.57 18.97 -3.67
N SER A 124 16.24 19.18 -4.93
CA SER A 124 17.15 19.69 -5.95
C SER A 124 17.46 21.16 -5.72
N ASN A 125 18.57 21.63 -6.29
CA ASN A 125 18.99 23.02 -6.18
C ASN A 125 17.87 23.99 -6.60
N GLY A 126 17.71 25.07 -5.85
CA GLY A 126 16.64 26.06 -6.01
C GLY A 126 15.29 25.65 -5.39
N TYR A 127 15.19 24.46 -4.79
CA TYR A 127 13.98 24.01 -4.10
C TYR A 127 14.26 23.80 -2.61
N LYS A 128 13.32 24.25 -1.78
CA LYS A 128 13.32 24.10 -0.31
C LYS A 128 12.24 23.12 0.14
N ILE A 129 12.45 22.49 1.29
CA ILE A 129 11.46 21.59 1.88
C ILE A 129 10.40 22.44 2.59
N GLN A 130 9.18 22.43 2.08
CA GLN A 130 8.01 23.04 2.72
C GLN A 130 6.87 22.03 2.76
N ASN A 131 6.28 21.85 3.94
CA ASN A 131 5.22 20.85 4.17
C ASN A 131 5.61 19.45 3.66
N ASN A 132 6.89 19.09 3.83
CA ASN A 132 7.50 17.83 3.37
C ASN A 132 7.54 17.62 1.85
N GLN A 133 7.36 18.69 1.06
CA GLN A 133 7.50 18.71 -0.39
C GLN A 133 8.51 19.76 -0.82
N CYS A 134 9.08 19.59 -2.01
CA CYS A 134 10.04 20.53 -2.58
C CYS A 134 9.30 21.65 -3.30
N ASN A 135 9.36 22.84 -2.73
CA ASN A 135 8.76 24.06 -3.27
C ASN A 135 9.84 25.11 -3.52
N GLY A 136 9.65 25.94 -4.53
CA GLY A 136 10.65 26.91 -4.97
C GLY A 136 10.76 26.93 -6.48
N ASP A 137 11.76 27.65 -6.96
CA ASP A 137 12.02 27.81 -8.38
C ASP A 137 13.48 27.51 -8.69
N LYS A 138 13.73 26.87 -9.83
CA LYS A 138 15.07 26.41 -10.23
C LYS A 138 16.05 27.58 -10.38
N GLU A 139 15.53 28.79 -10.57
CA GLU A 139 16.31 30.03 -10.69
C GLU A 139 16.98 30.50 -9.40
N ASP A 140 16.54 30.02 -8.23
CA ASP A 140 17.07 30.45 -6.93
C ASP A 140 18.53 30.00 -6.70
N GLN A 141 19.06 29.08 -7.51
CA GLN A 141 20.45 28.57 -7.53
C GLN A 141 21.04 28.12 -6.18
N CYS A 142 20.24 28.11 -5.14
CA CYS A 142 20.66 27.84 -3.80
C CYS A 142 20.70 26.34 -3.51
N TYR A 143 21.70 25.92 -2.76
CA TYR A 143 21.74 24.64 -2.06
C TYR A 143 21.22 24.84 -0.64
N TYR A 144 20.05 24.26 -0.38
CA TYR A 144 19.40 24.35 0.92
C TYR A 144 19.77 23.18 1.85
N GLU A 145 20.08 23.51 3.10
CA GLU A 145 20.00 22.58 4.23
C GLU A 145 18.80 22.97 5.09
N GLY A 146 17.75 22.15 5.05
CA GLY A 146 16.44 22.54 5.60
C GLY A 146 15.84 23.70 4.81
N ASN A 147 15.77 24.87 5.44
CA ASN A 147 15.27 26.12 4.85
C ASN A 147 16.36 27.19 4.72
N GLU A 148 17.60 26.91 5.12
CA GLU A 148 18.71 27.86 5.05
C GLU A 148 19.53 27.63 3.79
N CYS A 149 19.81 28.72 3.09
CA CYS A 149 20.70 28.70 1.93
C CYS A 149 22.14 28.65 2.40
N VAL A 150 22.81 27.51 2.22
CA VAL A 150 24.17 27.31 2.75
C VAL A 150 25.25 27.47 1.68
N SER A 151 24.88 27.34 0.39
CA SER A 151 25.77 27.59 -0.72
C SER A 151 24.99 27.82 -2.02
N CYS A 152 25.69 28.20 -3.08
CA CYS A 152 25.12 28.53 -4.38
C CYS A 152 25.70 27.66 -5.49
N SER A 153 24.93 27.48 -6.57
CA SER A 153 25.42 26.91 -7.83
C SER A 153 26.66 27.65 -8.31
N ASN A 154 27.48 26.95 -9.10
CA ASN A 154 28.65 27.56 -9.74
C ASN A 154 28.23 28.86 -10.44
N GLU A 155 29.04 29.91 -10.29
CA GLU A 155 28.84 31.28 -10.80
C GLU A 155 28.06 32.24 -9.89
N TYR A 156 27.47 31.77 -8.79
CA TYR A 156 26.74 32.62 -7.84
C TYR A 156 27.45 32.73 -6.49
N THR A 157 27.31 33.87 -5.83
CA THR A 157 27.88 34.12 -4.50
C THR A 157 26.77 34.17 -3.46
N LEU A 158 27.01 33.53 -2.30
CA LEU A 158 26.08 33.60 -1.18
C LEU A 158 26.21 34.95 -0.48
N ASN A 159 25.20 35.81 -0.61
CA ASN A 159 25.10 37.08 0.09
C ASN A 159 23.82 37.14 0.93
N ASN A 160 23.98 37.29 2.25
CA ASN A 160 22.87 37.33 3.22
C ASN A 160 21.82 36.22 3.04
N GLY A 161 22.27 34.99 2.75
CA GLY A 161 21.38 33.84 2.57
C GLY A 161 20.66 33.78 1.22
N LYS A 162 21.11 34.56 0.23
CA LYS A 162 20.62 34.50 -1.16
C LYS A 162 21.79 34.32 -2.12
N CYS A 163 21.51 33.68 -3.25
CA CYS A 163 22.47 33.51 -4.33
C CYS A 163 22.28 34.61 -5.37
N GLU A 164 23.33 35.38 -5.62
CA GLU A 164 23.39 36.47 -6.60
C GLU A 164 24.67 36.46 -7.44
#